data_AF-C4YZZ9-F1
#
_entry.id   AF-C4YZZ9-F1
#
_cell.length_a   1.000
_cell.length_b   1.000
_cell.length_c   1.000
_cell.angle_alpha   90.00
_cell.angle_beta   90.00
_cell.angle_gamma   90.00
#
_symmetry.space_group_name_H-M   'P 1'
#
loop_
_entity.id
_entity.type
_entity.pdbx_description
1 polymer ?
#
loop_
_entity_poly.entity_id
_entity_poly.type
_entity_poly.pdbx_seq_one_letter_code
_entity_poly.pdbx_strand_id
1 'polypeptide(L)'
;MRIIRAIILYTCTILMSSTSFAEQTYCLKQGSRIKAVISKDHLNRIWFSGKSIIEVIGDSTKYKILQDAVGKNLFITPLAAIGEDIEMSVIDAGGRTIDLSLRVAGSTGQIIFIEEKKNCYEKNTDNQEIARLMRYMNSDKPDKYIVDPSKREIHALESQGLKIRQDMSYRYGPYVGAKLTITNISSGIFKKGKDIELTDCMLNQIFEGEHVMIRKNCSILRPGRNCCVLIALKEVESD
;
A
#
# COMPACT_ATOMS: atom_id res chain seq x y z
N MET A 1 -18.22 56.46 -48.88
CA MET A 1 -19.41 55.58 -48.92
C MET A 1 -18.93 54.15 -48.66
N ARG A 2 -19.34 53.56 -47.51
CA ARG A 2 -19.29 52.11 -47.14
C ARG A 2 -17.88 51.48 -47.01
N ILE A 3 -17.28 51.32 -45.82
CA ILE A 3 -17.57 50.43 -44.66
C ILE A 3 -17.75 48.96 -45.08
N ILE A 4 -17.11 48.07 -44.31
CA ILE A 4 -17.30 46.60 -44.10
C ILE A 4 -16.10 45.79 -44.64
N ARG A 5 -15.32 45.01 -43.88
CA ARG A 5 -15.28 44.63 -42.45
C ARG A 5 -13.87 44.13 -42.12
N ALA A 6 -13.40 44.48 -40.93
CA ALA A 6 -12.19 43.98 -40.32
C ALA A 6 -12.24 42.46 -40.09
N ILE A 7 -11.13 41.78 -40.37
CA ILE A 7 -10.76 40.53 -39.70
C ILE A 7 -9.38 40.78 -39.08
N ILE A 8 -9.39 41.54 -37.99
CA ILE A 8 -8.30 41.52 -37.01
C ILE A 8 -8.48 40.17 -36.33
N LEU A 9 -7.70 39.18 -36.77
CA LEU A 9 -7.58 37.90 -36.10
C LEU A 9 -6.81 38.16 -34.80
N TYR A 10 -7.53 38.65 -33.80
CA TYR A 10 -7.06 38.82 -32.43
C TYR A 10 -6.92 37.41 -31.86
N THR A 11 -5.79 36.75 -32.13
CA THR A 11 -5.34 35.58 -31.39
C THR A 11 -5.01 36.05 -29.99
N CYS A 12 -6.06 36.23 -29.18
CA CYS A 12 -6.00 36.30 -27.74
C CYS A 12 -5.51 34.92 -27.28
N THR A 13 -4.19 34.71 -27.29
CA THR A 13 -3.56 33.61 -26.57
C THR A 13 -3.79 33.92 -25.10
N ILE A 14 -4.91 33.40 -24.58
CA ILE A 14 -5.16 33.32 -23.15
C ILE A 14 -4.07 32.39 -22.60
N LEU A 15 -2.96 32.98 -22.16
CA LEU A 15 -2.04 32.35 -21.22
C LEU A 15 -2.80 32.22 -19.89
N MET A 16 -3.64 31.20 -19.81
CA MET A 16 -4.09 30.68 -18.52
C MET A 16 -2.89 29.97 -17.89
N SER A 17 -1.99 30.74 -17.30
CA SER A 17 -1.11 30.24 -16.27
C SER A 17 -1.99 29.82 -15.10
N SER A 18 -2.47 28.57 -15.17
CA SER A 18 -3.08 27.90 -14.04
C SER A 18 -1.99 27.80 -12.99
N THR A 19 -1.97 28.75 -12.05
CA THR A 19 -1.16 28.68 -10.84
C THR A 19 -1.76 27.59 -9.96
N SER A 20 -1.54 26.34 -10.36
CA SER A 20 -1.90 25.18 -9.57
C SER A 20 -0.93 25.09 -8.42
N PHE A 21 -1.45 24.85 -7.22
CA PHE A 21 -0.59 24.46 -6.11
C PHE A 21 0.08 23.13 -6.47
N ALA A 22 1.38 23.01 -6.18
CA ALA A 22 2.00 21.70 -6.27
C ALA A 22 1.59 20.86 -5.07
N GLU A 23 1.26 19.59 -5.34
CA GLU A 23 0.70 18.66 -4.36
C GLU A 23 1.78 17.69 -3.87
N GLN A 24 1.83 17.46 -2.57
CA GLN A 24 2.67 16.45 -1.93
C GLN A 24 1.81 15.63 -0.98
N THR A 25 1.93 14.30 -1.03
CA THR A 25 1.14 13.41 -0.16
C THR A 25 2.08 12.54 0.65
N TYR A 26 1.89 12.58 1.96
CA TYR A 26 2.64 11.84 2.94
C TYR A 26 1.73 10.96 3.77
N CYS A 27 2.34 9.89 4.21
CA CYS A 27 1.68 8.83 4.93
C CYS A 27 2.25 8.77 6.34
N LEU A 28 1.37 8.88 7.33
CA LEU A 28 1.80 8.93 8.71
C LEU A 28 2.36 7.58 9.15
N LYS A 29 3.66 7.54 9.41
CA LYS A 29 4.38 6.39 9.99
C LYS A 29 4.82 6.76 11.41
N GLN A 30 4.57 5.88 12.37
CA GLN A 30 4.93 6.11 13.76
C GLN A 30 6.45 6.29 13.89
N GLY A 31 6.89 7.34 14.59
CA GLY A 31 8.31 7.64 14.82
C GLY A 31 9.08 8.14 13.59
N SER A 32 8.40 8.40 12.46
CA SER A 32 9.03 8.94 11.26
C SER A 32 8.71 10.43 11.09
N ARG A 33 9.73 11.22 10.80
CA ARG A 33 9.57 12.63 10.43
C ARG A 33 9.17 12.75 8.97
N ILE A 34 8.13 13.52 8.69
CA ILE A 34 7.73 13.87 7.33
C ILE A 34 8.62 15.01 6.86
N LYS A 35 9.28 14.83 5.71
CA LYS A 35 10.09 15.86 5.06
C LYS A 35 9.34 16.38 3.85
N ALA A 36 8.98 17.66 3.83
CA ALA A 36 8.21 18.27 2.74
C ALA A 36 8.84 19.57 2.28
N VAL A 37 8.46 20.01 1.08
CA VAL A 37 8.88 21.32 0.55
C VAL A 37 7.73 22.31 0.70
N ILE A 38 8.03 23.56 1.04
CA ILE A 38 7.05 24.65 1.12
C ILE A 38 7.57 25.90 0.39
N SER A 39 6.65 26.68 -0.17
CA SER A 39 6.96 27.92 -0.86
C SER A 39 7.31 29.04 0.11
N LYS A 40 8.36 29.81 -0.21
CA LYS A 40 8.73 31.04 0.52
C LYS A 40 7.69 32.17 0.39
N ASP A 41 7.13 32.33 -0.80
CA ASP A 41 6.37 33.53 -1.20
C ASP A 41 4.88 33.28 -1.40
N HIS A 42 4.46 32.01 -1.40
CA HIS A 42 3.07 31.63 -1.55
C HIS A 42 2.55 30.92 -0.29
N LEU A 43 1.22 30.96 -0.12
CA LEU A 43 0.55 30.23 0.93
C LEU A 43 0.79 28.73 0.79
N ASN A 44 1.10 28.06 1.91
CA ASN A 44 1.18 26.61 1.96
C ASN A 44 0.05 26.08 2.83
N ARG A 45 -0.48 24.90 2.50
CA ARG A 45 -1.53 24.25 3.28
C ARG A 45 -1.15 22.81 3.57
N ILE A 46 -1.12 22.44 4.84
CA ILE A 46 -1.02 21.05 5.27
C ILE A 46 -2.42 20.59 5.69
N TRP A 47 -2.92 19.54 5.06
CA TRP A 47 -4.18 18.91 5.42
C TRP A 47 -3.92 17.59 6.16
N PHE A 48 -4.65 17.38 7.25
CA PHE A 48 -4.55 16.18 8.06
C PHE A 48 -5.84 15.37 7.96
N SER A 49 -5.76 14.16 7.42
CA SER A 49 -6.87 13.20 7.40
C SER A 49 -7.28 12.70 8.79
N GLY A 50 -6.37 12.82 9.76
CA GLY A 50 -6.36 12.14 11.06
C GLY A 50 -7.37 12.62 12.08
N LYS A 51 -6.99 12.78 13.34
CA LYS A 51 -7.79 13.61 14.27
C LYS A 51 -7.50 15.09 14.02
N SER A 52 -8.31 15.97 14.60
CA SER A 52 -8.02 17.42 14.55
C SER A 52 -6.73 17.71 15.29
N ILE A 53 -5.88 18.55 14.71
CA ILE A 53 -4.70 19.09 15.36
C ILE A 53 -5.16 20.05 16.44
N ILE A 54 -4.58 19.95 17.62
CA ILE A 54 -4.90 20.81 18.77
C ILE A 54 -3.71 21.68 19.19
N GLU A 55 -2.51 21.32 18.76
CA GLU A 55 -1.29 22.05 19.11
C GLU A 55 -0.24 21.93 18.01
N VAL A 56 0.54 23.00 17.83
CA VAL A 56 1.69 23.07 16.93
C VAL A 56 2.87 23.62 17.71
N ILE A 57 3.96 22.86 17.79
CA ILE A 57 5.16 23.18 18.55
C ILE A 57 6.34 23.30 17.58
N GLY A 58 7.11 24.38 17.69
CA GLY A 58 8.27 24.62 16.85
C GLY A 58 8.86 26.01 17.09
N ASP A 59 9.90 26.35 16.34
CA ASP A 59 10.51 27.68 16.38
C ASP A 59 9.60 28.71 15.68
N SER A 60 8.79 29.41 16.48
CA SER A 60 7.83 30.40 16.00
C SER A 60 8.47 31.62 15.31
N THR A 61 9.79 31.80 15.40
CA THR A 61 10.49 32.84 14.64
C THR A 61 10.60 32.50 13.15
N LYS A 62 10.46 31.22 12.78
CA LYS A 62 10.64 30.74 11.40
C LYS A 62 9.37 30.68 10.57
N TYR A 63 8.18 30.78 11.18
CA TYR A 63 6.92 30.65 10.46
C TYR A 63 5.76 31.39 11.13
N LYS A 64 4.73 31.68 10.33
CA LYS A 64 3.39 32.01 10.81
C LYS A 64 2.44 30.88 10.44
N ILE A 65 1.55 30.54 11.36
CA ILE A 65 0.51 29.53 11.16
C ILE A 65 -0.89 30.13 11.32
N LEU A 66 -1.82 29.62 10.52
CA LEU A 66 -3.25 29.79 10.71
C LEU A 66 -3.90 28.42 10.63
N GLN A 67 -4.74 28.09 11.60
CA GLN A 67 -5.46 26.82 11.62
C GLN A 67 -6.93 27.07 11.28
N ASP A 68 -7.55 26.14 10.55
CA ASP A 68 -8.99 26.19 10.33
C ASP A 68 -9.78 25.83 11.61
N ALA A 69 -11.08 26.17 11.62
CA ALA A 69 -11.93 25.94 12.78
C ALA A 69 -12.07 24.45 13.17
N VAL A 70 -11.89 23.54 12.22
CA VAL A 70 -12.02 22.08 12.42
C VAL A 70 -10.68 21.46 12.83
N GLY A 71 -9.57 22.19 12.73
CA GLY A 71 -8.23 21.73 13.04
C GLY A 71 -7.68 20.69 12.07
N LYS A 72 -8.14 20.69 10.81
CA LYS A 72 -7.72 19.76 9.75
C LYS A 72 -6.81 20.39 8.72
N ASN A 73 -6.80 21.72 8.64
CA ASN A 73 -5.93 22.46 7.75
C ASN A 73 -5.03 23.37 8.57
N LEU A 74 -3.72 23.26 8.33
CA LEU A 74 -2.71 24.16 8.83
C LEU A 74 -2.14 24.96 7.65
N PHE A 75 -2.40 26.25 7.65
CA PHE A 75 -1.85 27.17 6.66
C PHE A 75 -0.54 27.75 7.18
N ILE A 76 0.51 27.69 6.37
CA ILE A 76 1.87 28.04 6.78
C ILE A 76 2.43 29.11 5.84
N THR A 77 2.94 30.19 6.44
CA THR A 77 3.72 31.24 5.76
C THR A 77 5.14 31.25 6.31
N PRO A 78 6.16 30.87 5.51
CA PRO A 78 7.54 30.83 5.97
C PRO A 78 8.16 32.22 6.17
N LEU A 79 8.81 32.41 7.32
CA LEU A 79 9.67 33.55 7.60
C LEU A 79 11.16 33.22 7.36
N ALA A 80 11.51 31.94 7.48
CA ALA A 80 12.84 31.40 7.15
C ALA A 80 13.23 31.64 5.68
N ALA A 81 14.53 31.68 5.41
CA ALA A 81 15.07 31.92 4.08
C ALA A 81 14.94 30.69 3.17
N ILE A 82 14.99 30.92 1.85
CA ILE A 82 15.06 29.81 0.88
C ILE A 82 16.29 28.96 1.19
N GLY A 83 16.09 27.64 1.19
CA GLY A 83 17.13 26.67 1.54
C GLY A 83 17.19 26.34 3.02
N GLU A 84 16.43 27.00 3.91
CA GLU A 84 16.36 26.62 5.32
C GLU A 84 15.28 25.56 5.60
N ASP A 85 15.47 24.79 6.67
CA ASP A 85 14.45 23.88 7.21
C ASP A 85 13.72 24.51 8.39
N ILE A 86 12.40 24.30 8.39
CA ILE A 86 11.51 24.56 9.52
C ILE A 86 11.15 23.22 10.15
N GLU A 87 11.62 22.99 11.36
CA GLU A 87 11.30 21.80 12.15
C GLU A 87 10.13 22.12 13.08
N MET A 88 9.09 21.30 13.05
CA MET A 88 7.92 21.44 13.92
C MET A 88 7.28 20.09 14.20
N SER A 89 6.54 20.03 15.30
CA SER A 89 5.70 18.90 15.68
C SER A 89 4.26 19.37 15.82
N VAL A 90 3.31 18.58 15.35
CA VAL A 90 1.89 18.82 15.58
C VAL A 90 1.30 17.72 16.46
N ILE A 91 0.40 18.08 17.37
CA ILE A 91 -0.25 17.14 18.27
C ILE A 91 -1.74 17.10 17.93
N ASP A 92 -2.26 15.90 17.74
CA ASP A 92 -3.66 15.67 17.47
C ASP A 92 -4.50 15.53 18.75
N ALA A 93 -5.83 15.61 18.62
CA ALA A 93 -6.77 15.44 19.73
C ALA A 93 -6.74 14.03 20.37
N GLY A 94 -5.97 13.08 19.80
CA GLY A 94 -5.69 11.78 20.38
C GLY A 94 -4.37 11.72 21.14
N GLY A 95 -3.63 12.82 21.26
CA GLY A 95 -2.32 12.89 21.88
C GLY A 95 -1.20 12.32 21.01
N ARG A 96 -1.42 12.07 19.72
CA ARG A 96 -0.36 11.63 18.81
C ARG A 96 0.42 12.82 18.28
N THR A 97 1.74 12.68 18.28
CA THR A 97 2.67 13.65 17.72
C THR A 97 3.05 13.27 16.29
N ILE A 98 3.06 14.26 15.40
CA ILE A 98 3.49 14.15 14.00
C ILE A 98 4.62 15.16 13.79
N ASP A 99 5.82 14.66 13.50
CA ASP A 99 7.00 15.51 13.28
C ASP A 99 7.16 15.86 11.81
N LEU A 100 7.43 17.13 11.52
CA LEU A 100 7.56 17.72 10.19
C LEU A 100 8.91 18.46 10.07
N SER A 101 9.58 18.29 8.94
CA SER A 101 10.71 19.09 8.48
C SER A 101 10.33 19.70 7.14
N LEU A 102 10.16 21.01 7.10
CA LEU A 102 9.69 21.74 5.93
C LEU A 102 10.83 22.55 5.31
N ARG A 103 11.32 22.12 4.14
CA ARG A 103 12.34 22.86 3.38
C ARG A 103 11.70 24.02 2.65
N VAL A 104 12.19 25.23 2.89
CA VAL A 104 11.71 26.44 2.19
C VAL A 104 12.35 26.53 0.80
N ALA A 105 11.52 26.66 -0.24
CA ALA A 105 11.96 26.77 -1.63
C ALA A 105 11.31 27.96 -2.35
N GLY A 106 12.00 28.46 -3.38
CA GLY A 106 11.44 29.39 -4.37
C GLY A 106 10.52 28.65 -5.35
N SER A 107 9.43 28.09 -4.84
CA SER A 107 8.45 27.30 -5.60
C SER A 107 7.07 27.95 -5.60
N THR A 108 6.14 27.47 -6.42
CA THR A 108 4.71 27.78 -6.27
C THR A 108 4.18 27.27 -4.92
N GLY A 109 3.01 27.76 -4.49
CA GLY A 109 2.37 27.33 -3.24
C GLY A 109 2.20 25.82 -3.18
N GLN A 110 2.37 25.25 -1.99
CA GLN A 110 2.34 23.80 -1.77
C GLN A 110 1.09 23.39 -0.99
N ILE A 111 0.42 22.33 -1.44
CA ILE A 111 -0.58 21.62 -0.65
C ILE A 111 0.01 20.27 -0.25
N ILE A 112 0.08 20.03 1.05
CA ILE A 112 0.64 18.83 1.65
C ILE A 112 -0.51 18.04 2.28
N PHE A 113 -0.72 16.80 1.86
CA PHE A 113 -1.71 15.89 2.45
C PHE A 113 -1.02 14.92 3.39
N ILE A 114 -1.48 14.81 4.64
CA ILE A 114 -0.99 13.86 5.64
C ILE A 114 -2.09 12.85 5.95
N GLU A 115 -1.88 11.62 5.49
CA GLU A 115 -2.86 10.55 5.54
C GLU A 115 -2.62 9.56 6.70
N GLU A 116 -3.70 9.31 7.46
CA GLU A 116 -3.82 8.35 8.53
C GLU A 116 -4.73 7.20 8.08
N LYS A 117 -4.22 6.24 7.29
CA LYS A 117 -4.69 4.82 7.30
C LYS A 117 -3.99 3.91 6.29
N LYS A 118 -3.66 2.70 6.77
CA LYS A 118 -3.35 1.36 6.18
C LYS A 118 -2.72 1.19 4.78
N ASN A 119 -2.88 2.11 3.83
CA ASN A 119 -2.45 1.97 2.44
C ASN A 119 -1.25 2.86 2.09
N CYS A 120 -0.38 3.05 3.08
CA CYS A 120 0.76 3.96 3.04
C CYS A 120 2.08 3.28 2.63
N TYR A 121 1.97 2.13 1.96
CA TYR A 121 3.08 1.37 1.43
C TYR A 121 2.91 1.25 -0.08
N GLU A 122 3.73 2.03 -0.78
CA GLU A 122 4.20 1.85 -2.15
C GLU A 122 3.12 1.75 -3.24
N LYS A 123 3.50 1.94 -4.50
CA LYS A 123 2.70 1.44 -5.61
C LYS A 123 2.46 -0.05 -5.36
N ASN A 124 1.26 -0.40 -4.93
CA ASN A 124 0.90 -1.77 -4.53
C ASN A 124 -0.09 -2.36 -5.53
N THR A 125 0.23 -2.28 -6.81
CA THR A 125 -0.34 -3.21 -7.80
C THR A 125 -0.15 -4.63 -7.27
N ASP A 126 1.05 -4.96 -6.79
CA ASP A 126 1.44 -6.25 -6.23
C ASP A 126 0.48 -6.75 -5.12
N ASN A 127 0.29 -6.04 -3.99
CA ASN A 127 -0.59 -6.53 -2.92
C ASN A 127 -2.08 -6.48 -3.30
N GLN A 128 -2.52 -5.53 -4.12
CA GLN A 128 -3.90 -5.54 -4.61
C GLN A 128 -4.16 -6.71 -5.56
N GLU A 129 -3.18 -7.04 -6.39
CA GLU A 129 -3.23 -8.12 -7.37
C GLU A 129 -3.12 -9.48 -6.67
N ILE A 130 -2.26 -9.61 -5.66
CA ILE A 130 -2.19 -10.78 -4.78
C ILE A 130 -3.48 -10.92 -3.96
N ALA A 131 -4.03 -9.84 -3.41
CA ALA A 131 -5.31 -9.89 -2.70
C ALA A 131 -6.48 -10.26 -3.63
N ARG A 132 -6.46 -9.77 -4.88
CA ARG A 132 -7.41 -10.18 -5.93
C ARG A 132 -7.23 -11.66 -6.23
N LEU A 133 -6.02 -12.11 -6.55
CA LEU A 133 -5.67 -13.51 -6.78
C LEU A 133 -6.19 -14.40 -5.64
N MET A 134 -5.93 -14.04 -4.39
CA MET A 134 -6.43 -14.73 -3.19
C MET A 134 -7.95 -14.79 -3.11
N ARG A 135 -8.67 -13.73 -3.49
CA ARG A 135 -10.14 -13.73 -3.53
C ARG A 135 -10.68 -14.65 -4.62
N TYR A 136 -10.04 -14.70 -5.78
CA TYR A 136 -10.41 -15.62 -6.87
C TYR A 136 -10.14 -17.08 -6.50
N MET A 137 -8.96 -17.36 -5.90
CA MET A 137 -8.63 -18.67 -5.35
C MET A 137 -9.64 -19.16 -4.31
N ASN A 138 -10.14 -18.25 -3.48
CA ASN A 138 -11.14 -18.55 -2.47
C ASN A 138 -12.57 -18.73 -3.04
N SER A 139 -12.87 -18.17 -4.21
CA SER A 139 -14.22 -18.17 -4.79
C SER A 139 -14.40 -19.16 -5.95
N ASP A 140 -13.35 -19.93 -6.29
CA ASP A 140 -13.36 -20.92 -7.38
C ASP A 140 -13.79 -20.34 -8.75
N LYS A 141 -13.57 -19.03 -8.96
CA LYS A 141 -13.96 -18.34 -10.19
C LYS A 141 -12.83 -18.36 -11.24
N PRO A 142 -13.06 -18.93 -12.44
CA PRO A 142 -12.06 -19.01 -13.51
C PRO A 142 -12.08 -17.78 -14.44
N ASP A 143 -12.18 -16.58 -13.88
CA ASP A 143 -12.28 -15.31 -14.64
C ASP A 143 -10.95 -15.00 -15.40
N LYS A 144 -10.65 -13.74 -15.75
CA LYS A 144 -9.46 -13.23 -16.50
C LYS A 144 -8.06 -13.81 -16.18
N TYR A 145 -7.89 -14.59 -15.12
CA TYR A 145 -6.63 -15.23 -14.71
C TYR A 145 -6.53 -16.59 -15.38
N ILE A 146 -5.38 -16.91 -16.00
CA ILE A 146 -5.21 -18.23 -16.62
C ILE A 146 -5.31 -19.28 -15.52
N VAL A 147 -6.41 -20.05 -15.55
CA VAL A 147 -6.66 -21.18 -14.67
C VAL A 147 -6.27 -22.44 -15.41
N ASP A 148 -5.24 -23.14 -14.94
CA ASP A 148 -5.02 -24.52 -15.32
C ASP A 148 -5.66 -25.42 -14.25
N PRO A 149 -6.78 -26.10 -14.57
CA PRO A 149 -7.43 -27.04 -13.66
C PRO A 149 -6.70 -28.39 -13.59
N SER A 150 -5.50 -28.53 -14.16
CA SER A 150 -4.69 -29.74 -14.06
C SER A 150 -4.44 -30.10 -12.60
N LYS A 151 -5.10 -31.17 -12.16
CA LYS A 151 -4.91 -31.73 -10.83
C LYS A 151 -3.61 -32.50 -10.84
N ARG A 152 -2.68 -32.14 -9.94
CA ARG A 152 -1.43 -32.88 -9.74
C ARG A 152 -1.22 -33.21 -8.27
N GLU A 153 -0.61 -34.36 -8.02
CA GLU A 153 -0.13 -34.72 -6.68
C GLU A 153 1.27 -34.13 -6.47
N ILE A 154 1.55 -33.66 -5.25
CA ILE A 154 2.85 -33.11 -4.87
C ILE A 154 3.40 -33.93 -3.71
N HIS A 155 4.60 -34.50 -3.88
CA HIS A 155 5.19 -35.45 -2.93
C HIS A 155 6.13 -34.80 -1.89
N ALA A 156 6.31 -33.47 -1.90
CA ALA A 156 7.31 -32.75 -1.11
C ALA A 156 7.22 -32.98 0.42
N LEU A 157 6.04 -33.27 0.96
CA LEU A 157 5.81 -33.44 2.41
C LEU A 157 5.27 -34.83 2.79
N GLU A 158 5.33 -35.82 1.90
CA GLU A 158 4.82 -37.17 2.18
C GLU A 158 5.56 -37.87 3.32
N SER A 159 6.88 -37.68 3.40
CA SER A 159 7.73 -38.19 4.49
C SER A 159 7.30 -37.63 5.86
N GLN A 160 6.67 -36.45 5.88
CA GLN A 160 6.13 -35.80 7.08
C GLN A 160 4.68 -36.24 7.38
N GLY A 161 4.13 -37.19 6.60
CA GLY A 161 2.78 -37.70 6.78
C GLY A 161 1.68 -36.85 6.14
N LEU A 162 2.03 -36.02 5.14
CA LEU A 162 1.08 -35.16 4.43
C LEU A 162 0.96 -35.57 2.96
N LYS A 163 -0.27 -35.83 2.51
CA LYS A 163 -0.58 -35.97 1.09
C LYS A 163 -1.06 -34.62 0.57
N ILE A 164 -0.48 -34.12 -0.52
CA ILE A 164 -0.82 -32.82 -1.11
C ILE A 164 -1.38 -33.04 -2.52
N ARG A 165 -2.55 -32.48 -2.77
CA ARG A 165 -3.13 -32.37 -4.11
C ARG A 165 -3.28 -30.91 -4.47
N GLN A 166 -2.70 -30.51 -5.61
CA GLN A 166 -2.99 -29.21 -6.21
C GLN A 166 -4.29 -29.34 -7.00
N ASP A 167 -5.31 -28.62 -6.58
CA ASP A 167 -6.63 -28.64 -7.19
C ASP A 167 -6.72 -27.66 -8.36
N MET A 168 -5.98 -26.55 -8.29
CA MET A 168 -6.03 -25.49 -9.29
C MET A 168 -4.77 -24.61 -9.27
N SER A 169 -4.38 -24.13 -10.45
CA SER A 169 -3.30 -23.16 -10.64
C SER A 169 -3.85 -21.85 -11.16
N TYR A 170 -3.25 -20.73 -10.77
CA TYR A 170 -3.63 -19.39 -11.17
C TYR A 170 -2.39 -18.58 -11.56
N ARG A 171 -2.50 -17.71 -12.56
CA ARG A 171 -1.43 -16.79 -12.95
C ARG A 171 -1.96 -15.39 -13.19
N TYR A 172 -1.22 -14.39 -12.71
CA TYR A 172 -1.46 -12.97 -12.96
C TYR A 172 -0.16 -12.18 -13.01
N GLY A 173 0.24 -11.72 -14.19
CA GLY A 173 1.53 -11.03 -14.36
C GLY A 173 2.68 -11.90 -13.81
N PRO A 174 3.52 -11.38 -12.91
CA PRO A 174 4.61 -12.15 -12.29
C PRO A 174 4.16 -13.04 -11.12
N TYR A 175 2.87 -13.07 -10.76
CA TYR A 175 2.37 -13.86 -9.64
C TYR A 175 1.77 -15.18 -10.08
N VAL A 176 2.08 -16.23 -9.32
CA VAL A 176 1.52 -17.56 -9.48
C VAL A 176 0.80 -17.95 -8.18
N GLY A 177 -0.38 -18.53 -8.32
CA GLY A 177 -1.21 -19.00 -7.21
C GLY A 177 -1.50 -20.49 -7.33
N ALA A 178 -1.55 -21.19 -6.19
CA ALA A 178 -1.96 -22.58 -6.13
C ALA A 178 -3.00 -22.80 -5.02
N LYS A 179 -4.10 -23.48 -5.37
CA LYS A 179 -5.06 -24.01 -4.41
C LYS A 179 -4.73 -25.46 -4.13
N LEU A 180 -4.44 -25.76 -2.88
CA LEU A 180 -4.03 -27.08 -2.41
C LEU A 180 -5.05 -27.66 -1.44
N THR A 181 -5.27 -28.95 -1.56
CA THR A 181 -5.86 -29.79 -0.51
C THR A 181 -4.73 -30.61 0.11
N ILE A 182 -4.49 -30.40 1.41
CA ILE A 182 -3.52 -31.15 2.20
C ILE A 182 -4.26 -32.11 3.12
N THR A 183 -3.89 -33.39 3.08
CA THR A 183 -4.48 -34.45 3.90
C THR A 183 -3.44 -35.01 4.85
N ASN A 184 -3.78 -35.14 6.13
CA ASN A 184 -2.92 -35.84 7.09
C ASN A 184 -3.11 -37.35 6.93
N ILE A 185 -2.10 -38.02 6.40
CA ILE A 185 -2.02 -39.47 6.20
C ILE A 185 -1.14 -40.17 7.25
N SER A 186 -0.80 -39.47 8.35
CA SER A 186 0.00 -40.03 9.44
C SER A 186 -0.68 -41.19 10.17
N SER A 187 -2.00 -41.34 10.05
CA SER A 187 -2.73 -42.55 10.42
C SER A 187 -2.93 -43.46 9.20
N GLY A 188 -2.01 -44.40 9.01
CA GLY A 188 -2.20 -45.56 8.14
C GLY A 188 -2.40 -46.82 8.97
N ILE A 189 -2.58 -47.97 8.31
CA ILE A 189 -2.87 -49.30 8.91
C ILE A 189 -1.90 -49.67 10.07
N PHE A 190 -0.71 -49.07 10.13
CA PHE A 190 0.34 -49.35 11.12
C PHE A 190 0.89 -48.14 11.90
N LYS A 191 0.25 -46.96 11.87
CA LYS A 191 0.77 -45.76 12.57
C LYS A 191 -0.28 -45.17 13.53
N LYS A 192 0.13 -44.89 14.78
CA LYS A 192 -0.65 -44.04 15.71
C LYS A 192 -0.72 -42.65 15.09
N GLY A 193 -1.91 -42.23 14.66
CA GLY A 193 -2.12 -40.94 14.03
C GLY A 193 -1.64 -39.80 14.94
N LYS A 194 -0.90 -38.86 14.35
CA LYS A 194 -0.42 -37.68 15.06
C LYS A 194 -1.07 -36.44 14.43
N ASP A 195 -1.52 -35.53 15.28
CA ASP A 195 -1.92 -34.20 14.84
C ASP A 195 -0.69 -33.46 14.29
N ILE A 196 -0.83 -32.88 13.10
CA ILE A 196 0.24 -32.13 12.43
C ILE A 196 -0.13 -30.67 12.45
N GLU A 197 0.75 -29.83 13.02
CA GLU A 197 0.64 -28.38 12.89
C GLU A 197 1.14 -27.96 11.51
N LEU A 198 0.29 -27.30 10.72
CA LEU A 198 0.65 -26.78 9.41
C LEU A 198 1.29 -25.41 9.56
N THR A 199 2.60 -25.36 9.77
CA THR A 199 3.34 -24.10 9.86
C THR A 199 3.62 -23.53 8.47
N ASP A 200 3.79 -22.21 8.38
CA ASP A 200 4.09 -21.55 7.10
C ASP A 200 5.49 -21.97 6.59
N CYS A 201 6.43 -22.24 7.50
CA CYS A 201 7.75 -22.78 7.18
C CYS A 201 7.67 -24.14 6.46
N MET A 202 6.80 -25.05 6.91
CA MET A 202 6.57 -26.33 6.23
C MET A 202 5.96 -26.13 4.84
N LEU A 203 4.99 -25.21 4.72
CA LEU A 203 4.30 -24.94 3.45
C LEU A 203 5.21 -24.27 2.42
N ASN A 204 6.20 -23.48 2.88
CA ASN A 204 7.21 -22.88 2.01
C ASN A 204 8.13 -23.90 1.33
N GLN A 205 8.11 -25.18 1.75
CA GLN A 205 8.88 -26.25 1.12
C GLN A 205 8.18 -26.85 -0.11
N ILE A 206 6.91 -26.48 -0.36
CA ILE A 206 6.09 -27.07 -1.43
C ILE A 206 6.49 -26.54 -2.81
N PHE A 207 6.89 -25.27 -2.89
CA PHE A 207 7.24 -24.60 -4.13
C PHE A 207 8.56 -23.83 -4.00
N GLU A 208 9.31 -23.77 -5.10
CA GLU A 208 10.48 -22.91 -5.22
C GLU A 208 10.03 -21.50 -5.64
N GLY A 209 10.55 -20.45 -5.00
CA GLY A 209 10.23 -19.05 -5.33
C GLY A 209 10.06 -18.14 -4.12
N GLU A 210 9.89 -16.84 -4.39
CA GLU A 210 9.61 -15.85 -3.34
C GLU A 210 8.14 -15.98 -2.90
N HIS A 211 7.94 -16.46 -1.67
CA HIS A 211 6.61 -16.64 -1.10
C HIS A 211 6.05 -15.29 -0.68
N VAL A 212 4.97 -14.88 -1.31
CA VAL A 212 4.36 -13.57 -1.02
C VAL A 212 3.21 -13.70 -0.03
N MET A 213 2.42 -14.77 -0.10
CA MET A 213 1.32 -14.98 0.83
C MET A 213 0.86 -16.43 0.94
N ILE A 214 0.59 -16.89 2.16
CA ILE A 214 -0.04 -18.19 2.45
C ILE A 214 -1.31 -17.96 3.25
N ARG A 215 -2.40 -18.65 2.87
CA ARG A 215 -3.65 -18.69 3.63
C ARG A 215 -4.09 -20.12 3.82
N LYS A 216 -4.30 -20.52 5.08
CA LYS A 216 -4.80 -21.85 5.46
C LYS A 216 -6.12 -21.72 6.22
N ASN A 217 -7.03 -22.67 6.02
CA ASN A 217 -8.29 -22.72 6.76
C ASN A 217 -8.19 -23.53 8.06
N CYS A 218 -7.03 -24.11 8.35
CA CYS A 218 -6.76 -24.85 9.57
C CYS A 218 -5.29 -24.66 10.00
N SER A 219 -5.03 -24.62 11.31
CA SER A 219 -3.67 -24.58 11.87
C SER A 219 -3.19 -25.97 12.29
N ILE A 220 -4.11 -26.83 12.75
CA ILE A 220 -3.83 -28.19 13.17
C ILE A 220 -4.63 -29.14 12.28
N LEU A 221 -3.93 -30.08 11.64
CA LEU A 221 -4.52 -31.08 10.78
C LEU A 221 -4.53 -32.43 11.50
N ARG A 222 -5.72 -32.87 11.90
CA ARG A 222 -5.93 -34.18 12.51
C ARG A 222 -5.80 -35.31 11.48
N PRO A 223 -5.43 -36.53 11.88
CA PRO A 223 -5.32 -37.67 10.97
C PRO A 223 -6.62 -37.91 10.18
N GLY A 224 -6.47 -38.19 8.89
CA GLY A 224 -7.57 -38.39 7.94
C GLY A 224 -8.37 -37.13 7.57
N ARG A 225 -8.00 -35.94 8.10
CA ARG A 225 -8.66 -34.68 7.76
C ARG A 225 -7.90 -33.92 6.67
N ASN A 226 -8.64 -33.07 5.98
CA ASN A 226 -8.17 -32.23 4.89
C ASN A 226 -8.12 -30.76 5.33
N CYS A 227 -7.13 -30.03 4.82
CA CYS A 227 -6.97 -28.59 4.95
C CYS A 227 -6.90 -27.97 3.56
N CYS A 228 -7.60 -26.86 3.37
CA CYS A 228 -7.44 -26.05 2.16
C CYS A 228 -6.35 -25.01 2.43
N VAL A 229 -5.36 -24.97 1.54
CA VAL A 229 -4.27 -24.00 1.58
C VAL A 229 -4.20 -23.27 0.25
N LEU A 230 -4.10 -21.95 0.32
CA LEU A 230 -3.88 -21.06 -0.82
C LEU A 230 -2.48 -20.48 -0.70
N ILE A 231 -1.69 -20.60 -1.75
CA ILE A 231 -0.32 -20.07 -1.81
C ILE A 231 -0.24 -19.10 -2.98
N ALA A 232 0.39 -17.94 -2.77
CA ALA A 232 0.76 -16.98 -3.80
C ALA A 232 2.27 -16.73 -3.77
N LEU A 233 2.90 -16.84 -4.93
CA LEU A 233 4.33 -16.70 -5.17
C LEU A 233 4.56 -15.60 -6.20
N LYS A 234 5.72 -14.94 -6.13
CA LYS A 234 6.25 -14.11 -7.21
C LYS A 234 7.31 -14.93 -7.94
N GLU A 235 7.16 -15.09 -9.25
CA GLU A 235 8.22 -15.69 -10.06
C GLU A 235 9.44 -14.77 -10.02
N VAL A 236 10.59 -15.33 -9.66
CA VAL A 236 11.88 -14.65 -9.77
C VAL A 236 12.26 -14.71 -11.25
N GLU A 237 12.45 -13.57 -11.90
CA GLU A 237 13.03 -13.53 -13.24
C GLU A 237 14.38 -14.25 -13.19
N SER A 238 14.50 -15.32 -13.97
CA SER A 238 15.78 -15.98 -14.20
C SER A 238 16.47 -15.18 -15.31
N ASP A 239 17.55 -14.49 -14.97
CA ASP A 239 18.54 -13.99 -15.94
C ASP A 239 19.21 -15.16 -16.67
#